data_AF-A0A9P7I3U8-F1
#
_entry.id   AF-A0A9P7I3U8-F1
#
_cell.length_a   1.000
_cell.length_b   1.000
_cell.length_c   1.000
_cell.angle_alpha   90.00
_cell.angle_beta   90.00
_cell.angle_gamma   90.00
#
_symmetry.space_group_name_H-M   'P 1'
#
loop_
_entity.id
_entity.type
_entity.pdbx_description
1 polymer ?
#
loop_
_entity_poly.entity_id
_entity_poly.type
_entity_poly.pdbx_seq_one_letter_code
_entity_poly.pdbx_strand_id
1 'polypeptide(L)'
;MKGINFHKGCYVGQELTIRTRHRGVVRKRILPCIVYEKEHAPPTTLQYHADDATSSLESVTADMIPRDTSIGRFGKRGRSAGKWLKGVGNIGLGLCRLEIMTDVTLPGDAASGAFNPEDEFVLDWGEEESRNRVKVKAFVPEWLREGLDAENQRNEK
;
A
#
# COMPACT_ATOMS: atom_id res chain seq x y z
N MET A 1 6.88 13.73 5.73
CA MET A 1 8.30 13.86 5.29
C MET A 1 8.51 15.19 4.59
N LYS A 2 9.66 15.87 4.78
CA LYS A 2 10.00 17.19 4.21
C LYS A 2 11.19 17.12 3.24
N GLY A 3 11.20 16.14 2.33
CA GLY A 3 12.36 15.81 1.48
C GLY A 3 12.56 16.66 0.22
N ILE A 4 11.63 17.57 -0.10
CA ILE A 4 11.69 18.42 -1.30
C ILE A 4 11.40 19.86 -0.89
N ASN A 5 12.30 20.77 -1.22
CA ASN A 5 12.05 22.21 -1.13
C ASN A 5 11.55 22.69 -2.50
N PHE A 6 10.35 23.25 -2.55
CA PHE A 6 9.74 23.80 -3.77
C PHE A 6 10.15 25.24 -4.08
N HIS A 7 10.90 25.88 -3.17
CA HIS A 7 11.40 27.27 -3.28
C HIS A 7 12.92 27.33 -3.51
N LYS A 8 13.59 26.20 -3.73
CA LYS A 8 15.03 26.18 -4.07
C LYS A 8 15.25 26.37 -5.58
N GLY A 9 16.51 26.58 -5.97
CA GLY A 9 16.94 26.65 -7.37
C GLY A 9 16.79 25.33 -8.14
N CYS A 10 17.26 25.33 -9.40
CA CYS A 10 16.98 24.23 -10.33
C CYS A 10 17.64 22.90 -9.94
N TYR A 11 16.92 21.79 -10.10
CA TYR A 11 17.46 20.43 -9.94
C TYR A 11 16.86 19.45 -10.95
N VAL A 12 17.56 18.33 -11.18
CA VAL A 12 17.13 17.30 -12.15
C VAL A 12 15.76 16.73 -11.74
N GLY A 13 14.82 16.69 -12.69
CA GLY A 13 13.46 16.19 -12.46
C GLY A 13 12.49 17.18 -11.81
N GLN A 14 12.90 18.43 -11.58
CA GLN A 14 12.05 19.46 -10.96
C GLN A 14 10.74 19.71 -11.72
N GLU A 15 10.77 19.83 -13.04
CA GLU A 15 9.59 20.14 -13.86
C GLU A 15 8.46 19.12 -13.66
N LEU A 16 8.79 17.83 -13.67
CA LEU A 16 7.80 16.79 -13.41
C LEU A 16 7.30 16.87 -11.96
N THR A 17 8.22 17.04 -11.01
CA THR A 17 7.90 17.09 -9.58
C THR A 17 6.98 18.26 -9.22
N ILE A 18 7.26 19.46 -9.73
CA ILE A 18 6.47 20.67 -9.48
C ILE A 18 5.10 20.56 -10.17
N ARG A 19 5.05 20.02 -11.39
CA ARG A 19 3.79 19.78 -12.11
C ARG A 19 2.89 18.82 -11.35
N THR A 20 3.44 17.69 -10.88
CA THR A 20 2.70 16.74 -10.06
C THR A 20 2.26 17.35 -8.73
N ARG A 21 3.08 18.19 -8.08
CA ARG A 21 2.72 18.88 -6.83
C ARG A 21 1.53 19.83 -6.98
N HIS A 22 1.49 20.62 -8.06
CA HIS A 22 0.49 21.69 -8.21
C HIS A 22 -0.75 21.30 -9.01
N ARG A 23 -0.63 20.35 -9.92
CA ARG A 23 -1.73 19.98 -10.84
C ARG A 23 -2.08 18.50 -10.80
N GLY A 24 -1.22 17.66 -10.22
CA GLY A 24 -1.40 16.22 -10.18
C GLY A 24 -2.11 15.74 -8.92
N VAL A 25 -2.74 14.57 -9.02
CA VAL A 25 -3.25 13.83 -7.86
C VAL A 25 -2.40 12.57 -7.70
N VAL A 26 -1.77 12.40 -6.54
CA VAL A 26 -0.95 11.22 -6.24
C VAL A 26 -1.86 10.07 -5.81
N ARG A 27 -2.19 9.18 -6.76
CA ARG A 27 -3.09 8.04 -6.53
C ARG A 27 -2.41 6.81 -5.92
N LYS A 28 -1.09 6.70 -6.03
CA LYS A 28 -0.30 5.59 -5.49
C LYS A 28 0.71 6.09 -4.48
N ARG A 29 0.77 5.44 -3.31
CA ARG A 29 1.75 5.74 -2.27
C ARG A 29 2.32 4.47 -1.68
N ILE A 30 3.53 4.58 -1.15
CA ILE A 30 4.15 3.51 -0.37
C ILE A 30 3.51 3.51 1.01
N LEU A 31 2.90 2.41 1.40
CA LEU A 31 2.25 2.22 2.70
C LEU A 31 2.88 1.05 3.45
N PRO A 32 2.92 1.11 4.79
CA PRO A 32 3.17 -0.07 5.60
C PRO A 32 2.05 -1.08 5.39
N CYS A 33 2.43 -2.35 5.29
CA CYS A 33 1.54 -3.47 5.08
C CYS A 33 1.83 -4.56 6.11
N ILE A 34 0.78 -5.28 6.54
CA ILE A 34 0.91 -6.55 7.27
C ILE A 34 0.52 -7.69 6.33
N VAL A 35 1.32 -8.74 6.35
CA VAL A 35 1.04 -10.04 5.77
C VAL A 35 0.42 -10.92 6.83
N TYR A 36 -0.64 -11.63 6.48
CA TYR A 36 -1.35 -12.54 7.38
C TYR A 36 -1.89 -13.75 6.63
N GLU A 37 -2.12 -14.83 7.36
CA GLU A 37 -2.66 -16.07 6.83
C GLU A 37 -4.12 -15.92 6.40
N LYS A 38 -4.56 -16.77 5.49
CA LYS A 38 -5.88 -16.66 4.87
C LYS A 38 -7.01 -16.94 5.87
N GLU A 39 -6.73 -17.80 6.84
CA GLU A 39 -7.64 -18.31 7.88
C GLU A 39 -7.85 -17.27 8.99
N HIS A 40 -6.93 -16.33 9.13
CA HIS A 40 -6.97 -15.29 10.14
C HIS A 40 -7.73 -14.04 9.64
N ALA A 41 -8.42 -13.39 10.59
CA ALA A 41 -9.11 -12.13 10.31
C ALA A 41 -8.10 -11.01 9.97
N PRO A 42 -8.49 -10.02 9.15
CA PRO A 42 -7.62 -8.92 8.80
C PRO A 42 -7.12 -8.16 10.05
N PRO A 43 -5.81 -7.91 10.19
CA PRO A 43 -5.25 -7.26 11.38
C PRO A 43 -5.80 -5.84 11.54
N THR A 44 -6.10 -5.44 12.78
CA THR A 44 -6.64 -4.11 13.08
C THR A 44 -5.56 -3.09 13.42
N THR A 45 -4.37 -3.55 13.82
CA THR A 45 -3.25 -2.69 14.24
C THR A 45 -1.96 -3.10 13.54
N LEU A 46 -1.08 -2.13 13.29
CA LEU A 46 0.24 -2.34 12.70
C LEU A 46 1.23 -2.81 13.79
N GLN A 47 1.31 -4.13 14.02
CA GLN A 47 2.24 -4.75 14.97
C GLN A 47 3.22 -5.68 14.26
N TYR A 48 4.48 -5.61 14.69
CA TYR A 48 5.55 -6.46 14.18
C TYR A 48 5.68 -7.73 15.00
N HIS A 49 5.84 -8.85 14.29
CA HIS A 49 6.15 -10.17 14.81
C HIS A 49 7.38 -10.69 14.08
N ALA A 50 8.44 -11.00 14.83
CA ALA A 50 9.77 -11.33 14.32
C ALA A 50 9.92 -12.80 13.87
N ASP A 51 8.82 -13.46 13.54
CA ASP A 51 8.60 -14.91 13.53
C ASP A 51 8.24 -15.41 14.93
N ASP A 52 6.98 -15.81 15.07
CA ASP A 52 6.50 -16.39 16.31
C ASP A 52 7.17 -17.76 16.48
N ALA A 53 7.92 -17.93 17.57
CA ALA A 53 8.49 -19.22 17.98
C ALA A 53 7.40 -20.30 18.24
N THR A 54 6.13 -19.96 18.04
CA THR A 54 4.95 -20.81 18.12
C THR A 54 4.21 -21.04 16.80
N SER A 55 4.67 -20.48 15.67
CA SER A 55 4.09 -20.76 14.35
C SER A 55 4.73 -22.03 13.76
N SER A 56 3.92 -23.06 13.61
CA SER A 56 4.26 -24.35 13.00
C SER A 56 4.88 -24.16 11.61
N LEU A 57 6.21 -24.28 11.49
CA LEU A 57 7.07 -24.69 10.34
C LEU A 57 6.73 -24.31 8.87
N GLU A 58 5.64 -23.60 8.58
CA GLU A 58 5.02 -23.39 7.26
C GLU A 58 4.56 -21.93 7.04
N SER A 59 4.76 -21.02 8.00
CA SER A 59 4.33 -19.63 7.85
C SER A 59 5.27 -18.85 6.93
N VAL A 60 4.72 -18.43 5.79
CA VAL A 60 5.41 -17.60 4.81
C VAL A 60 5.65 -16.21 5.38
N THR A 61 6.92 -15.84 5.54
CA THR A 61 7.30 -14.51 6.04
C THR A 61 7.31 -13.47 4.91
N ALA A 62 7.18 -12.20 5.28
CA ALA A 62 7.07 -11.07 4.38
C ALA A 62 8.38 -10.80 3.59
N ASP A 63 9.53 -11.26 4.08
CA ASP A 63 10.81 -11.19 3.39
C ASP A 63 10.98 -12.25 2.29
N MET A 64 10.24 -13.37 2.35
CA MET A 64 10.22 -14.39 1.29
C MET A 64 9.43 -13.95 0.05
N ILE A 65 8.57 -12.93 0.19
CA ILE A 65 7.73 -12.44 -0.90
C ILE A 65 8.59 -11.67 -1.92
N PRO A 66 8.64 -12.09 -3.20
CA PRO A 66 9.41 -11.40 -4.22
C PRO A 66 9.00 -9.94 -4.38
N ARG A 67 9.98 -9.08 -4.64
CA ARG A 67 9.72 -7.69 -5.03
C ARG A 67 8.85 -7.67 -6.29
N ASP A 68 8.03 -6.64 -6.41
CA ASP A 68 7.12 -6.42 -7.54
C ASP A 68 5.96 -7.42 -7.65
N THR A 69 5.82 -8.35 -6.70
CA THR A 69 4.63 -9.22 -6.58
C THR A 69 3.36 -8.36 -6.59
N SER A 70 2.43 -8.70 -7.49
CA SER A 70 1.20 -7.93 -7.66
C SER A 70 0.26 -8.15 -6.48
N ILE A 71 -0.26 -7.05 -5.92
CA ILE A 71 -1.33 -7.07 -4.93
C ILE A 71 -2.68 -7.10 -5.67
N GLY A 72 -3.43 -8.19 -5.53
CA GLY A 72 -4.77 -8.37 -6.09
C GLY A 72 -5.87 -8.25 -5.03
N ARG A 73 -7.13 -8.06 -5.45
CA ARG A 73 -8.28 -8.22 -4.56
C ARG A 73 -8.54 -9.72 -4.35
N PHE A 74 -8.70 -10.14 -3.11
CA PHE A 74 -9.01 -11.53 -2.79
C PHE A 74 -10.43 -11.87 -3.27
N GLY A 75 -10.60 -13.04 -3.90
CA GLY A 75 -11.88 -13.51 -4.43
C GLY A 75 -12.44 -12.73 -5.63
N LYS A 76 -11.75 -11.69 -6.13
CA LYS A 76 -12.23 -10.85 -7.24
C LYS A 76 -11.16 -10.75 -8.33
N ARG A 77 -11.58 -10.90 -9.59
CA ARG A 77 -10.73 -10.57 -10.74
C ARG A 77 -10.79 -9.07 -11.00
N GLY A 78 -9.63 -8.48 -11.31
CA GLY A 78 -9.57 -7.05 -11.58
C GLY A 78 -8.14 -6.56 -11.74
N ARG A 79 -8.02 -5.24 -11.89
CA ARG A 79 -6.73 -4.59 -12.00
C ARG A 79 -5.99 -4.65 -10.67
N SER A 80 -4.67 -4.85 -10.73
CA SER A 80 -3.78 -4.83 -9.56
C SER A 80 -3.98 -3.59 -8.69
N ALA A 81 -4.20 -3.81 -7.39
CA ALA A 81 -4.35 -2.80 -6.35
C ALA A 81 -3.01 -2.17 -5.95
N GLY A 82 -1.90 -2.85 -6.20
CA GLY A 82 -0.58 -2.38 -5.84
C GLY A 82 0.53 -3.38 -6.15
N LYS A 83 1.74 -3.06 -5.69
CA LYS A 83 2.90 -3.97 -5.79
C LYS A 83 3.62 -4.07 -4.47
N TRP A 84 4.05 -5.28 -4.13
CA TRP A 84 4.95 -5.50 -3.00
C TRP A 84 6.34 -4.94 -3.28
N LEU A 85 6.99 -4.36 -2.25
CA LEU A 85 8.34 -3.81 -2.38
C LEU A 85 9.38 -4.62 -1.62
N LYS A 86 9.17 -4.81 -0.31
CA LYS A 86 10.04 -5.57 0.60
C LYS A 86 9.35 -5.74 1.95
N GLY A 87 9.62 -6.84 2.65
CA GLY A 87 9.19 -7.06 4.03
C GLY A 87 10.26 -7.63 4.95
N VAL A 88 9.86 -7.82 6.20
CA VAL A 88 10.58 -8.48 7.29
C VAL A 88 9.55 -9.03 8.28
N GLY A 89 9.70 -10.28 8.72
CA GLY A 89 8.73 -10.95 9.61
C GLY A 89 7.33 -10.90 9.00
N ASN A 90 6.35 -10.34 9.69
CA ASN A 90 4.98 -10.18 9.17
C ASN A 90 4.68 -8.82 8.49
N ILE A 91 5.63 -7.88 8.43
CA ILE A 91 5.38 -6.52 7.91
C ILE A 91 6.20 -6.21 6.66
N GLY A 92 5.78 -5.20 5.92
CA GLY A 92 6.57 -4.66 4.82
C GLY A 92 6.01 -3.40 4.21
N LEU A 93 6.52 -3.04 3.04
CA LEU A 93 6.09 -1.89 2.26
C LEU A 93 5.46 -2.33 0.95
N GLY A 94 4.31 -1.76 0.64
CA GLY A 94 3.62 -1.91 -0.63
C GLY A 94 3.41 -0.57 -1.34
N LEU A 95 3.59 -0.54 -2.66
CA LEU A 95 3.10 0.56 -3.49
C LEU A 95 1.61 0.36 -3.73
N CYS A 96 0.79 1.03 -2.95
CA CYS A 96 -0.66 0.85 -2.89
C CYS A 96 -1.39 1.95 -3.67
N ARG A 97 -2.47 1.58 -4.36
CA ARG A 97 -3.46 2.56 -4.83
C ARG A 97 -4.36 2.95 -3.67
N LEU A 98 -4.37 4.24 -3.35
CA LEU A 98 -5.10 4.77 -2.19
C LEU A 98 -6.60 4.49 -2.31
N GLU A 99 -7.20 4.86 -3.44
CA GLU A 99 -8.64 4.69 -3.73
C GLU A 99 -9.15 3.24 -3.68
N ILE A 100 -8.25 2.25 -3.75
CA ILE A 100 -8.60 0.82 -3.75
C ILE A 100 -8.32 0.18 -2.39
N MET A 101 -7.14 0.42 -1.82
CA MET A 101 -6.68 -0.29 -0.62
C MET A 101 -7.00 0.43 0.68
N THR A 102 -7.45 1.68 0.61
CA THR A 102 -7.61 2.55 1.78
C THR A 102 -8.86 3.41 1.65
N ASP A 103 -9.37 3.86 2.79
CA ASP A 103 -10.46 4.83 2.94
C ASP A 103 -10.08 6.28 2.58
N VAL A 104 -8.85 6.51 2.12
CA VAL A 104 -8.38 7.84 1.71
C VAL A 104 -9.13 8.31 0.46
N THR A 105 -9.82 9.44 0.59
CA THR A 105 -10.49 10.11 -0.52
C THR A 105 -9.52 11.03 -1.26
N LEU A 106 -9.58 11.00 -2.59
CA LEU A 106 -8.74 11.82 -3.47
C LEU A 106 -9.59 12.87 -4.22
N PRO A 107 -9.05 14.07 -4.48
CA PRO A 107 -9.75 15.09 -5.25
C PRO A 107 -10.15 14.62 -6.66
N GLY A 108 -11.40 14.87 -7.04
CA GLY A 108 -11.92 14.57 -8.38
C GLY A 108 -12.20 13.09 -8.65
N ASP A 109 -12.33 12.26 -7.61
CA ASP A 109 -12.56 10.83 -7.79
C ASP A 109 -14.04 10.52 -8.06
N ALA A 110 -14.36 10.20 -9.31
CA ALA A 110 -15.66 9.67 -9.73
C ALA A 110 -15.65 8.15 -9.63
N ALA A 111 -16.01 7.62 -8.45
CA ALA A 111 -16.69 6.33 -8.19
C ALA A 111 -16.26 5.04 -8.94
N SER A 112 -15.12 4.97 -9.62
CA SER A 112 -14.70 3.75 -10.33
C SER A 112 -13.70 2.95 -9.48
N GLY A 113 -14.24 1.97 -8.76
CA GLY A 113 -13.43 1.05 -7.93
C GLY A 113 -13.27 1.46 -6.47
N ALA A 114 -14.23 2.25 -5.95
CA ALA A 114 -14.30 2.74 -4.57
C ALA A 114 -13.85 1.69 -3.54
N PHE A 115 -13.10 2.16 -2.55
CA PHE A 115 -12.72 1.39 -1.37
C PHE A 115 -13.94 0.72 -0.74
N ASN A 116 -13.79 -0.55 -0.43
CA ASN A 116 -14.76 -1.32 0.36
C ASN A 116 -14.02 -1.89 1.57
N PRO A 117 -14.47 -1.63 2.82
CA PRO A 117 -13.81 -2.17 4.02
C PRO A 117 -13.79 -3.71 4.06
N GLU A 118 -14.71 -4.37 3.35
CA GLU A 118 -14.78 -5.83 3.22
C GLU A 118 -13.83 -6.39 2.14
N ASP A 119 -13.19 -5.52 1.34
CA ASP A 119 -12.20 -5.97 0.35
C ASP A 119 -10.90 -6.36 1.06
N GLU A 120 -10.57 -7.64 0.97
CA GLU A 120 -9.26 -8.16 1.34
C GLU A 120 -8.33 -8.22 0.13
N PHE A 121 -7.01 -8.21 0.38
CA PHE A 121 -6.00 -8.23 -0.67
C PHE A 121 -5.08 -9.44 -0.53
N VAL A 122 -4.57 -9.90 -1.67
CA VAL A 122 -3.78 -11.12 -1.77
C VAL A 122 -2.50 -10.89 -2.55
N LEU A 123 -1.42 -11.52 -2.08
CA LEU A 123 -0.14 -11.70 -2.76
C LEU A 123 -0.04 -13.16 -3.16
N ASP A 124 0.35 -13.40 -4.41
CA ASP A 124 0.41 -14.73 -5.00
C ASP A 124 1.66 -14.80 -5.90
N TRP A 125 2.53 -15.77 -5.63
CA TRP A 125 3.79 -15.97 -6.33
C TRP A 125 4.23 -17.44 -6.25
N GLY A 126 5.30 -17.77 -6.99
CA GLY A 126 5.76 -19.15 -7.14
C GLY A 126 5.18 -19.81 -8.39
N GLU A 127 5.59 -21.04 -8.63
CA GLU A 127 5.17 -21.85 -9.77
C GLU A 127 3.92 -22.66 -9.45
N GLU A 128 3.32 -23.32 -10.44
CA GLU A 128 2.05 -24.02 -10.27
C GLU A 128 2.10 -25.14 -9.22
N GLU A 129 3.25 -25.80 -9.07
CA GLU A 129 3.48 -26.85 -8.06
C GLU A 129 3.87 -26.31 -6.67
N SER A 130 4.32 -25.05 -6.57
CA SER A 130 4.84 -24.43 -5.33
C SER A 130 4.30 -23.02 -5.10
N ARG A 131 3.00 -22.85 -5.35
CA ARG A 131 2.34 -21.55 -5.32
C ARG A 131 2.11 -21.07 -3.89
N ASN A 132 2.81 -20.01 -3.51
CA ASN A 132 2.63 -19.34 -2.24
C ASN A 132 1.54 -18.28 -2.35
N ARG A 133 0.68 -18.22 -1.33
CA ARG A 133 -0.41 -17.24 -1.26
C ARG A 133 -0.62 -16.77 0.17
N VAL A 134 -0.57 -15.46 0.36
CA VAL A 134 -0.82 -14.81 1.66
C VAL A 134 -1.72 -13.60 1.47
N LYS A 135 -2.48 -13.24 2.51
CA LYS A 135 -3.26 -12.01 2.50
C LYS A 135 -2.39 -10.84 2.96
N VAL A 136 -2.76 -9.64 2.52
CA VAL A 136 -2.05 -8.40 2.86
C VAL A 136 -3.04 -7.28 3.18
N LYS A 137 -2.73 -6.47 4.18
CA LYS A 137 -3.50 -5.28 4.54
C LYS A 137 -2.59 -4.06 4.62
N ALA A 138 -2.96 -2.98 3.95
CA ALA A 138 -2.25 -1.72 4.02
C ALA A 138 -2.78 -0.84 5.17
N PHE A 139 -1.89 -0.09 5.79
CA PHE A 139 -2.20 0.86 6.84
C PHE A 139 -1.79 2.26 6.39
N VAL A 140 -2.66 3.24 6.64
CA VAL A 140 -2.38 4.65 6.37
C VAL A 140 -1.90 5.30 7.66
N PRO A 141 -0.62 5.70 7.76
CA PRO A 141 -0.14 6.40 8.95
C PRO A 141 -0.89 7.72 9.18
N GLU A 142 -1.08 8.10 10.44
CA GLU A 142 -1.80 9.32 10.84
C GLU A 142 -1.22 10.58 10.17
N TRP A 143 0.10 10.76 10.22
CA TRP A 143 0.79 11.87 9.58
C TRP A 143 0.59 11.96 8.06
N LEU A 144 0.24 10.84 7.40
CA LEU A 144 -0.07 10.84 5.97
C LEU A 144 -1.50 11.35 5.74
N ARG A 145 -2.45 11.00 6.61
CA ARG A 145 -3.83 11.51 6.55
C ARG A 145 -3.84 13.01 6.74
N GLU A 146 -3.23 13.48 7.82
CA GLU A 146 -3.09 14.92 8.12
C GLU A 146 -2.47 15.70 6.95
N GLY A 147 -1.42 15.12 6.33
CA GLY A 147 -0.76 15.74 5.18
C GLY A 147 -1.64 15.82 3.93
N LEU A 148 -2.46 14.79 3.68
CA LEU A 148 -3.40 14.78 2.56
C LEU A 148 -4.57 15.74 2.79
N ASP A 149 -5.10 15.79 4.01
CA ASP A 149 -6.19 16.70 4.38
C ASP A 149 -5.75 18.16 4.25
N ALA A 150 -4.54 18.49 4.73
CA ALA A 150 -3.97 19.82 4.58
C ALA A 150 -3.72 20.19 3.11
N GLU A 151 -3.34 19.22 2.26
CA GLU A 151 -3.19 19.42 0.81
C GLU A 151 -4.54 19.68 0.14
N ASN A 152 -5.57 18.92 0.49
CA ASN A 152 -6.92 19.07 -0.04
C ASN A 152 -7.50 20.45 0.32
N GLN A 153 -7.41 20.87 1.59
CA GLN A 153 -7.87 22.19 2.04
C GLN A 153 -7.16 23.36 1.35
N ARG A 154 -5.88 23.18 0.96
CA ARG A 154 -5.14 24.20 0.23
C ARG A 154 -5.62 24.34 -1.22
N ASN A 155 -6.06 23.26 -1.84
CA ASN A 155 -6.52 23.24 -3.22
C ASN A 155 -7.98 23.71 -3.39
N GLU A 156 -8.76 23.73 -2.30
CA GLU A 156 -10.14 24.26 -2.26
C GLU A 156 -10.21 25.80 -2.07
N LYS A 157 -9.11 26.44 -1.67
CA LYS A 157 -8.98 27.90 -1.52
C LYS A 157 -8.38 28.54 -2.76
#